data_AF-A0A8B9RRY1-F1
#
_entry.id   AF-A0A8B9RRY1-F1
#
_cell.length_a   1.000
_cell.length_b   1.000
_cell.length_c   1.000
_cell.angle_alpha   90.00
_cell.angle_beta   90.00
_cell.angle_gamma   90.00
#
_symmetry.space_group_name_H-M   'P 1'
#
loop_
_entity.id
_entity.type
_entity.pdbx_description
1 polymer ?
#
loop_
_entity_poly.entity_id
_entity_poly.type
_entity_poly.pdbx_seq_one_letter_code
_entity_poly.pdbx_strand_id
1 'polypeptide(L)' 'MAGEISALEEAFRKFAIHGDTRATGKEMHGKNWSKLCKDCHVIDGKNVTITDVDIVFSKIK' A
#
# COMPACT_ATOMS: atom_id res chain seq x y z
N MET A 1 -21.16 0.30 -2.53
CA MET A 1 -20.00 -0.03 -3.41
C MET A 1 -19.19 1.20 -3.83
N ALA A 2 -19.78 2.27 -4.39
CA ALA A 2 -19.01 3.46 -4.83
C ALA A 2 -18.19 4.18 -3.73
N GLY A 3 -18.68 4.20 -2.49
CA GLY A 3 -17.96 4.84 -1.37
C GLY A 3 -16.72 4.10 -0.89
N GLU A 4 -16.70 2.76 -0.99
CA GLU A 4 -15.58 1.95 -0.48
C GLU A 4 -14.36 2.02 -1.39
N ILE A 5 -14.58 2.00 -2.70
CA ILE A 5 -13.51 2.22 -3.69
C ILE A 5 -12.90 3.61 -3.51
N SER A 6 -13.73 4.64 -3.29
CA SER A 6 -13.26 6.02 -3.08
C SER A 6 -12.37 6.14 -1.83
N ALA A 7 -12.74 5.48 -0.72
CA ALA A 7 -11.94 5.47 0.50
C ALA A 7 -10.60 4.74 0.31
N LEU A 8 -10.60 3.64 -0.44
CA LEU A 8 -9.38 2.89 -0.76
C LEU A 8 -8.45 3.72 -1.65
N GLU A 9 -8.96 4.40 -2.68
CA GLU A 9 -8.18 5.29 -3.53
C GLU A 9 -7.57 6.45 -2.73
N GLU A 10 -8.31 7.01 -1.77
CA GLU A 10 -7.80 8.06 -0.90
C GLU A 10 -6.66 7.53 0.00
N ALA A 11 -6.82 6.35 0.59
CA ALA A 11 -5.76 5.70 1.36
C ALA A 11 -4.52 5.45 0.50
N PHE A 12 -4.71 4.91 -0.72
CA PHE A 12 -3.63 4.71 -1.68
C PHE A 12 -2.86 6.01 -1.92
N ARG A 13 -3.55 7.12 -2.22
CA ARG A 13 -2.91 8.42 -2.46
C ARG A 13 -2.12 8.91 -1.26
N LYS A 14 -2.66 8.78 -0.04
CA LYS A 14 -1.97 9.17 1.21
C LYS A 14 -0.66 8.41 1.41
N PHE A 15 -0.66 7.10 1.15
CA PHE A 15 0.55 6.29 1.26
C PHE A 15 1.50 6.49 0.07
N ALA A 16 0.98 6.73 -1.14
CA ALA A 16 1.78 6.94 -2.35
C ALA A 16 2.72 8.15 -2.20
N ILE A 17 2.26 9.23 -1.58
CA ILE A 17 3.06 10.44 -1.34
C ILE A 17 3.79 10.46 0.00
N HIS A 18 3.65 9.41 0.81
CA HIS A 18 4.18 9.40 2.17
C HIS A 18 5.70 9.53 2.18
N GLY A 19 6.21 10.57 2.84
CA GLY A 19 7.63 10.86 2.96
C GLY A 19 8.32 11.30 1.67
N ASP A 20 7.57 11.61 0.60
CA ASP A 20 8.09 12.20 -0.63
C ASP A 20 7.18 13.34 -1.10
N THR A 21 7.59 14.57 -0.80
CA THR A 21 6.85 15.78 -1.14
C THR A 21 6.81 16.08 -2.65
N ARG A 22 7.57 15.33 -3.46
CA ARG A 22 7.57 15.45 -4.93
C ARG A 22 6.70 14.39 -5.60
N ALA A 23 6.22 13.39 -4.85
CA ALA A 23 5.38 12.35 -5.40
C ALA A 23 4.00 12.89 -5.80
N THR A 24 3.47 12.39 -6.92
CA THR A 24 2.18 12.84 -7.49
C THR A 24 0.98 12.05 -6.99
N GLY A 25 1.20 10.99 -6.20
CA GLY A 25 0.15 10.10 -5.71
C GLY A 25 -0.39 9.12 -6.76
N LYS A 26 0.23 9.06 -7.95
CA LYS A 26 -0.15 8.15 -9.05
C LYS A 26 0.45 6.74 -8.91
N GLU A 27 1.61 6.64 -8.28
CA GLU A 27 2.35 5.39 -8.10
C GLU A 27 2.80 5.26 -6.65
N MET A 28 2.94 4.01 -6.19
CA MET A 28 3.40 3.70 -4.84
C MET A 28 4.68 2.86 -4.91
N HIS A 29 5.67 3.23 -4.10
CA HIS A 29 6.93 2.48 -4.01
C HIS A 29 6.85 1.40 -2.93
N GLY A 30 7.70 0.37 -3.04
CA GLY A 30 7.69 -0.81 -2.16
C GLY A 30 7.74 -0.45 -0.67
N LYS A 31 8.56 0.52 -0.28
CA LYS A 31 8.62 1.00 1.12
C LYS A 31 7.26 1.50 1.65
N ASN A 32 6.49 2.19 0.81
CA ASN A 32 5.19 2.76 1.17
C ASN A 32 4.09 1.71 1.10
N TRP A 33 4.19 0.76 0.16
CA TRP A 33 3.34 -0.42 0.10
C TRP A 33 3.47 -1.29 1.36
N SER A 34 4.69 -1.67 1.75
CA SER A 34 4.92 -2.43 2.97
C SER A 34 4.43 -1.69 4.21
N LYS A 35 4.51 -0.35 4.24
CA LYS A 35 3.94 0.47 5.31
C LYS A 35 2.42 0.40 5.32
N LEU A 36 1.75 0.57 4.19
CA LEU A 36 0.30 0.44 4.07
C LEU A 36 -0.17 -0.92 4.59
N CYS A 37 0.47 -2.01 4.19
CA CYS A 37 0.10 -3.36 4.65
C CYS A 37 0.28 -3.55 6.16
N LYS A 38 1.25 -2.87 6.78
CA LYS A 38 1.44 -2.87 8.25
C LYS A 38 0.40 -2.01 8.97
N ASP A 39 0.27 -0.75 8.56
CA ASP A 39 -0.63 0.23 9.20
C ASP A 39 -2.11 -0.16 9.06
N CYS A 40 -2.49 -0.85 7.97
CA CYS A 40 -3.85 -1.35 7.76
C CYS A 40 -4.06 -2.79 8.28
N HIS A 41 -3.09 -3.37 9.01
CA HIS A 41 -3.16 -4.73 9.55
C HIS A 41 -3.44 -5.82 8.50
N VAL A 42 -2.98 -5.63 7.26
CA VAL A 42 -3.03 -6.65 6.21
C VAL A 42 -2.04 -7.78 6.53
N ILE A 43 -0.88 -7.43 7.11
CA ILE A 43 0.11 -8.40 7.58
C ILE A 43 -0.30 -8.88 8.99
N ASP A 44 -0.79 -10.12 9.08
CA ASP A 44 -1.12 -10.77 10.35
C ASP A 44 0.03 -11.64 10.89
N GLY A 45 1.08 -11.86 10.10
CA GLY A 45 2.24 -12.66 10.49
C GLY A 45 1.99 -14.17 10.55
N LYS A 46 0.78 -14.63 10.20
CA LYS A 46 0.44 -16.06 10.08
C LYS A 46 0.09 -16.43 8.65
N ASN A 47 -0.88 -15.74 8.06
CA ASN A 47 -1.37 -16.01 6.70
C ASN A 47 -0.74 -15.08 5.67
N VAL A 48 -0.53 -13.83 6.05
CA VAL A 48 0.12 -12.81 5.24
C VAL A 48 1.37 -12.35 5.99
N THR A 49 2.53 -12.64 5.42
CA THR A 49 3.82 -12.20 5.96
C THR A 49 4.37 -11.01 5.20
N ILE A 50 5.42 -10.40 5.75
CA ILE A 50 6.17 -9.34 5.05
C ILE A 50 6.76 -9.82 3.72
N THR A 51 7.15 -11.10 3.66
CA THR A 51 7.68 -11.71 2.44
C THR A 51 6.58 -11.84 1.39
N ASP A 52 5.38 -12.24 1.78
CA ASP A 52 4.24 -12.37 0.85
C ASP A 52 3.89 -11.03 0.21
N VAL A 53 3.82 -9.94 0.99
CA VAL A 53 3.48 -8.62 0.45
C VAL A 53 4.57 -8.08 -0.47
N ASP A 54 5.84 -8.39 -0.24
CA ASP A 54 6.96 -8.00 -1.09
C ASP A 54 6.96 -8.77 -2.43
N ILE A 55 6.66 -10.07 -2.38
CA ILE A 55 6.46 -10.90 -3.56
C ILE A 55 5.29 -10.39 -4.39
N VAL A 56 4.15 -10.07 -3.77
CA VAL A 56 2.98 -9.53 -4.47
C VAL A 56 3.33 -8.22 -5.16
N PHE A 57 4.00 -7.29 -4.46
CA PHE A 57 4.42 -6.03 -5.05
C PHE A 57 5.35 -6.22 -6.25
N SER A 58 6.31 -7.13 -6.13
CA SER A 58 7.27 -7.43 -7.20
C SER A 58 6.64 -8.11 -8.43
N LYS A 59 5.51 -8.81 -8.26
CA LYS A 59 4.79 -9.48 -9.37
C LYS A 59 3.88 -8.54 -10.16
N ILE A 60 3.35 -7.50 -9.51
CA ILE A 60 2.36 -6.59 -10.09
C ILE A 60 3.05 -5.43 -10.82
N LYS A 61 4.26 -5.08 -10.39
CA LYS A 61 5.01 -3.93 -10.90
C LYS A 61 5.65 -4.18 -12.26
#